data_AF-A0A1J5MHJ9-F1
#
_entry.id   AF-A0A1J5MHJ9-F1
#
_cell.length_a   1.000
_cell.length_b   1.000
_cell.length_c   1.000
_cell.angle_alpha   90.00
_cell.angle_beta   90.00
_cell.angle_gamma   90.00
#
_symmetry.space_group_name_H-M   'P 1'
#
loop_
_entity.id
_entity.type
_entity.pdbx_description
1 polymer ?
#
loop_
_entity_poly.entity_id
_entity_poly.type
_entity_poly.pdbx_seq_one_letter_code
_entity_poly.pdbx_strand_id
1 'polypeptide(L)'
;MSKRLLAVDMDDKALQCGFLITRLLNVCSERGVEPNKLLKGTKLFIEDLQKDSGCFSAKTLLTIIDNVLKTNIHQQVSFIIGRQLFTHQNNNPLITLNHCKTLKQVITTIARQPMLCCPLFSLKIYRVQHQ
;
A
#
# COMPACT_ATOMS: atom_id res chain seq x y z
N MET A 1 11.94 14.44 24.25
CA MET A 1 10.47 14.31 24.33
C MET A 1 10.08 12.88 24.01
N SER A 2 9.48 12.15 24.96
CA SER A 2 8.97 10.79 24.71
C SER A 2 7.79 10.88 23.75
N LYS A 3 7.93 10.35 22.52
CA LYS A 3 6.81 10.23 21.59
C LYS A 3 5.82 9.21 22.15
N ARG A 4 4.69 9.68 22.67
CA ARG A 4 3.53 8.80 22.94
C ARG A 4 3.02 8.26 21.61
N LEU A 5 3.06 6.94 21.46
CA LEU A 5 2.39 6.27 20.36
C LEU A 5 0.91 6.18 20.73
N LEU A 6 0.05 6.75 19.88
CA LEU A 6 -1.40 6.58 19.99
C LEU A 6 -1.77 5.36 19.14
N ALA A 7 -2.66 4.51 19.67
CA ALA A 7 -3.28 3.49 18.86
C ALA A 7 -4.14 4.16 17.78
N VAL A 8 -4.08 3.65 16.57
CA VAL A 8 -4.85 4.10 15.41
C VAL A 8 -5.88 3.02 15.12
N ASP A 9 -7.15 3.40 15.08
CA ASP A 9 -8.25 2.50 14.73
C ASP A 9 -8.34 2.30 13.19
N MET A 10 -9.03 1.25 12.77
CA MET A 10 -9.29 0.96 11.35
C MET A 10 -10.07 2.06 10.64
N ASP A 11 -10.92 2.79 11.37
CA ASP A 11 -11.71 3.90 10.85
C ASP A 11 -10.96 5.25 10.87
N ASP A 12 -9.81 5.34 11.56
CA ASP A 12 -9.02 6.57 11.64
C ASP A 12 -8.35 6.91 10.31
N LYS A 13 -8.47 8.16 9.89
CA LYS A 13 -7.82 8.70 8.69
C LYS A 13 -6.34 8.99 8.96
N ALA A 14 -5.51 7.94 8.95
CA ALA A 14 -4.09 8.02 9.27
C ALA A 14 -3.15 7.58 8.14
N LEU A 15 -3.68 6.95 7.07
CA LEU A 15 -2.85 6.38 6.00
C LEU A 15 -2.68 7.35 4.83
N GLN A 16 -1.44 7.67 4.49
CA GLN A 16 -1.10 8.41 3.26
C GLN A 16 -1.01 7.43 2.07
N CYS A 17 -2.14 6.84 1.69
CA CYS A 17 -2.21 5.82 0.63
C CYS A 17 -2.96 6.28 -0.63
N GLY A 18 -3.13 7.59 -0.83
CA GLY A 18 -3.85 8.13 -1.99
C GLY A 18 -3.27 7.63 -3.33
N PHE A 19 -1.95 7.58 -3.45
CA PHE A 19 -1.29 7.01 -4.62
C PHE A 19 -1.75 5.58 -4.94
N LEU A 20 -1.80 4.71 -3.93
CA LEU A 20 -2.20 3.30 -4.11
C LEU A 20 -3.68 3.21 -4.53
N ILE A 21 -4.55 3.98 -3.89
CA ILE A 21 -5.99 4.02 -4.21
C ILE A 21 -6.17 4.48 -5.66
N THR A 22 -5.59 5.62 -6.04
CA THR A 22 -5.67 6.17 -7.40
C THR A 22 -5.13 5.18 -8.43
N ARG A 23 -4.01 4.51 -8.13
CA ARG A 23 -3.47 3.49 -9.05
C ARG A 23 -4.38 2.28 -9.21
N LEU A 24 -4.94 1.75 -8.11
CA LEU A 24 -5.89 0.64 -8.18
C LEU A 24 -7.08 0.99 -9.08
N LEU A 25 -7.67 2.18 -8.89
CA LEU A 25 -8.80 2.63 -9.68
C LEU A 25 -8.43 2.81 -11.16
N ASN A 26 -7.31 3.45 -11.46
CA ASN A 26 -6.89 3.69 -12.85
C ASN A 26 -6.64 2.38 -13.60
N VAL A 27 -5.87 1.46 -13.01
CA VAL A 27 -5.53 0.16 -13.64
C VAL A 27 -6.80 -0.68 -13.88
N CYS A 28 -7.76 -0.62 -12.97
CA CYS A 28 -9.04 -1.32 -13.14
C CYS A 28 -9.93 -0.62 -14.18
N SER A 29 -9.99 0.71 -14.18
CA SER A 29 -10.78 1.52 -15.12
C SER A 29 -10.30 1.34 -16.56
N GLU A 30 -8.98 1.32 -16.78
CA GLU A 30 -8.36 1.03 -18.08
C GLU A 30 -8.75 -0.36 -18.62
N ARG A 31 -9.22 -1.26 -17.75
CA ARG A 31 -9.66 -2.62 -18.08
C ARG A 31 -11.19 -2.76 -18.07
N GLY A 32 -11.92 -1.64 -18.07
CA GLY A 32 -13.37 -1.62 -18.17
C GLY A 32 -14.12 -1.86 -16.85
N VAL A 33 -13.44 -1.84 -15.70
CA VAL A 33 -14.11 -1.90 -14.40
C VAL A 33 -14.54 -0.50 -13.99
N GLU A 34 -15.84 -0.34 -13.74
CA GLU A 34 -16.41 0.92 -13.30
C GLU A 34 -15.84 1.36 -11.92
N PRO A 35 -15.24 2.56 -11.81
CA PRO A 35 -14.61 3.03 -10.56
C PRO A 35 -15.58 3.08 -9.37
N ASN A 36 -16.86 3.41 -9.60
CA ASN A 36 -17.88 3.44 -8.55
C ASN A 36 -18.12 2.06 -7.92
N LYS A 37 -17.96 0.97 -8.69
CA LYS A 37 -18.05 -0.39 -8.15
C LYS A 37 -16.89 -0.69 -7.21
N LEU A 38 -15.70 -0.13 -7.48
CA LEU A 38 -14.52 -0.28 -6.64
C LEU A 38 -14.61 0.54 -5.36
N LEU A 39 -15.27 1.69 -5.40
CA LEU A 39 -15.52 2.54 -4.25
C LEU A 39 -16.75 2.13 -3.43
N LYS A 40 -17.54 1.14 -3.87
CA LYS A 40 -18.75 0.71 -3.18
C LYS A 40 -18.45 0.24 -1.75
N GLY A 41 -19.25 0.71 -0.78
CA GLY A 41 -19.05 0.40 0.63
C GLY A 41 -17.98 1.26 1.31
N THR A 42 -17.32 2.13 0.55
CA THR A 42 -16.54 3.24 1.09
C THR A 42 -17.41 4.50 1.18
N LYS A 43 -16.91 5.52 1.89
CA LYS A 43 -17.47 6.88 1.88
C LYS A 43 -16.69 7.82 0.94
N LEU A 44 -15.93 7.27 0.00
CA LEU A 44 -15.11 8.02 -0.95
C LEU A 44 -15.81 8.16 -2.30
N PHE A 45 -15.66 9.32 -2.90
CA PHE A 45 -16.01 9.59 -4.29
C PHE A 45 -14.74 9.87 -5.11
N ILE A 46 -14.83 9.79 -6.44
CA ILE A 46 -13.67 10.01 -7.33
C ILE A 46 -13.15 11.45 -7.19
N GLU A 47 -14.05 12.41 -6.99
CA GLU A 47 -13.74 13.82 -6.78
C GLU A 47 -12.95 14.05 -5.48
N ASP A 48 -13.11 13.17 -4.48
CA ASP A 48 -12.35 13.25 -3.23
C ASP A 48 -10.88 12.83 -3.42
N LEU A 49 -10.57 12.06 -4.46
CA LEU A 49 -9.20 11.66 -4.79
C LEU A 49 -8.44 12.75 -5.54
N GLN A 50 -9.15 13.69 -6.16
CA GLN A 50 -8.57 14.86 -6.83
C GLN A 50 -8.25 15.99 -5.86
N LYS A 51 -8.85 15.98 -4.67
CA LYS A 51 -8.53 16.93 -3.60
C LYS A 51 -7.25 16.45 -2.91
N ASP A 52 -6.20 17.26 -3.05
CA ASP A 52 -4.84 16.86 -2.68
C ASP A 52 -4.71 16.49 -1.19
N SER A 53 -4.06 15.35 -0.93
CA SER A 53 -3.43 14.94 0.34
C SER A 53 -4.29 14.57 1.57
N GLY A 54 -5.49 14.01 1.40
CA GLY A 54 -6.21 13.39 2.51
C GLY A 54 -5.50 12.13 3.06
N CYS A 55 -5.41 11.99 4.38
CA CYS A 55 -5.19 10.66 4.97
C CYS A 55 -6.47 9.82 4.83
N PHE A 56 -6.29 8.54 4.54
CA PHE A 56 -7.37 7.56 4.40
C PHE A 56 -7.37 6.60 5.57
N SER A 57 -8.51 5.95 5.82
CA SER A 57 -8.60 4.91 6.84
C SER A 57 -8.18 3.56 6.29
N ALA A 58 -7.65 2.68 7.16
CA ALA A 58 -7.29 1.32 6.78
C ALA A 58 -8.50 0.56 6.24
N LYS A 59 -9.66 0.74 6.87
CA LYS A 59 -10.94 0.16 6.42
C LYS A 59 -11.32 0.59 5.00
N THR A 60 -11.07 1.85 4.65
CA THR A 60 -11.34 2.37 3.31
C THR A 60 -10.43 1.68 2.28
N LEU A 61 -9.13 1.63 2.56
CA LEU A 61 -8.16 0.96 1.67
C LEU A 61 -8.50 -0.53 1.49
N LEU A 62 -8.78 -1.25 2.57
CA LEU A 62 -9.11 -2.67 2.52
C LEU A 62 -10.41 -2.94 1.77
N THR A 63 -11.46 -2.13 1.97
CA THR A 63 -12.71 -2.25 1.21
C THR A 63 -12.46 -2.12 -0.30
N ILE A 64 -11.62 -1.18 -0.73
CA ILE A 64 -11.27 -1.01 -2.15
C ILE A 64 -10.52 -2.24 -2.66
N ILE A 65 -9.53 -2.74 -1.90
CA ILE A 65 -8.79 -3.95 -2.26
C ILE A 65 -9.75 -5.14 -2.40
N ASP A 66 -10.67 -5.34 -1.46
CA ASP A 66 -11.67 -6.41 -1.52
C ASP A 66 -12.57 -6.29 -2.74
N ASN A 67 -12.94 -5.06 -3.14
CA ASN A 67 -13.72 -4.84 -4.35
C ASN A 67 -12.92 -5.14 -5.61
N VAL A 68 -11.62 -4.82 -5.64
CA VAL A 68 -10.70 -5.21 -6.73
C VAL A 68 -10.58 -6.73 -6.82
N LEU A 69 -10.44 -7.43 -5.70
CA LEU A 69 -10.31 -8.89 -5.65
C LEU A 69 -11.55 -9.62 -6.20
N LYS A 70 -12.73 -8.99 -6.12
CA LYS A 70 -13.99 -9.52 -6.70
C LYS A 70 -14.09 -9.36 -8.22
N THR A 71 -13.16 -8.63 -8.85
CA THR A 71 -13.14 -8.48 -10.31
C THR A 71 -12.49 -9.69 -10.99
N ASN A 72 -12.80 -9.93 -12.26
CA ASN A 72 -12.16 -10.96 -13.07
C ASN A 72 -10.70 -10.62 -13.46
N ILE A 73 -10.26 -9.38 -13.27
CA ILE A 73 -8.92 -8.88 -13.64
C ILE A 73 -7.94 -8.82 -12.46
N HIS A 74 -8.35 -9.20 -11.25
CA HIS A 74 -7.59 -8.99 -10.02
C HIS A 74 -6.14 -9.49 -10.07
N GLN A 75 -5.87 -10.62 -10.74
CA GLN A 75 -4.51 -11.16 -10.88
C GLN A 75 -3.60 -10.22 -11.67
N GLN A 76 -4.10 -9.68 -12.79
CA GLN A 76 -3.36 -8.73 -13.62
C GLN A 76 -3.14 -7.41 -12.89
N VAL A 77 -4.18 -6.93 -12.20
CA VAL A 77 -4.11 -5.70 -11.38
C VAL A 77 -3.03 -5.86 -10.30
N SER A 78 -3.02 -6.99 -9.58
CA SER A 78 -2.05 -7.28 -8.53
C SER A 78 -0.60 -7.22 -9.06
N PHE A 79 -0.35 -7.79 -10.24
CA PHE A 79 0.97 -7.76 -10.87
C PHE A 79 1.40 -6.33 -11.26
N ILE A 80 0.50 -5.57 -11.89
CA ILE A 80 0.80 -4.21 -12.35
C ILE A 80 1.04 -3.27 -11.17
N ILE A 81 0.18 -3.33 -10.15
CA ILE A 81 0.30 -2.52 -8.95
C ILE A 81 1.58 -2.87 -8.21
N GLY A 82 1.90 -4.16 -8.07
CA GLY A 82 3.18 -4.60 -7.50
C GLY A 82 4.37 -3.96 -8.22
N ARG A 83 4.39 -4.02 -9.57
CA ARG A 83 5.45 -3.38 -10.36
C ARG A 83 5.49 -1.86 -10.16
N GLN A 84 4.34 -1.19 -10.14
CA GLN A 84 4.26 0.27 -10.01
C GLN A 84 4.69 0.77 -8.63
N LEU A 85 4.35 0.05 -7.57
CA LEU A 85 4.85 0.32 -6.22
C LEU A 85 6.39 0.33 -6.19
N PHE A 86 7.02 -0.48 -7.05
CA PHE A 86 8.46 -0.58 -7.16
C PHE A 86 9.12 0.41 -8.15
N THR A 87 8.36 1.10 -9.00
CA THR A 87 8.95 1.96 -10.04
C THR A 87 8.70 3.45 -9.85
N HIS A 88 7.81 3.86 -8.93
CA HIS A 88 7.30 5.23 -8.88
C HIS A 88 7.73 6.06 -7.66
N GLN A 89 8.52 5.51 -6.74
CA GLN A 89 9.03 6.32 -5.62
C GLN A 89 10.33 7.02 -6.01
N ASN A 90 10.26 8.33 -6.25
CA ASN A 90 11.41 9.20 -6.54
C ASN A 90 12.44 9.30 -5.38
N ASN A 91 12.16 8.72 -4.21
CA ASN A 91 13.06 8.63 -3.04
C ASN A 91 13.43 7.18 -2.73
N ASN A 92 13.95 6.49 -3.74
CA ASN A 92 13.76 5.06 -3.98
C ASN A 92 14.40 4.11 -2.94
N PRO A 93 13.62 3.47 -2.04
CA PRO A 93 14.08 2.36 -1.21
C PRO A 93 14.59 1.18 -2.05
N LEU A 94 14.17 1.09 -3.32
CA LEU A 94 14.56 0.01 -4.22
C LEU A 94 15.90 0.26 -4.88
N ILE A 95 16.38 1.51 -4.92
CA ILE A 95 17.80 1.73 -5.16
C ILE A 95 18.56 1.01 -4.05
N THR A 96 18.19 1.19 -2.78
CA THR A 96 18.84 0.47 -1.67
C THR A 96 18.68 -1.05 -1.79
N LEU A 97 17.51 -1.55 -2.20
CA LEU A 97 17.29 -2.99 -2.42
C LEU A 97 18.14 -3.53 -3.59
N ASN A 98 18.30 -2.79 -4.68
CA ASN A 98 19.14 -3.16 -5.82
C ASN A 98 20.64 -3.19 -5.47
N HIS A 99 21.06 -2.45 -4.44
CA HIS A 99 22.44 -2.48 -3.94
C HIS A 99 22.68 -3.55 -2.86
N CYS A 100 21.63 -4.25 -2.40
CA CYS A 100 21.79 -5.35 -1.44
C CYS A 100 22.46 -6.55 -2.11
N LYS A 101 23.56 -7.02 -1.52
CA LYS A 101 24.34 -8.16 -2.03
C LYS A 101 23.87 -9.51 -1.48
N THR A 102 23.01 -9.50 -0.46
CA THR A 102 22.53 -10.71 0.20
C THR A 102 21.06 -10.59 0.57
N LEU A 103 20.36 -11.73 0.63
CA LEU A 103 18.97 -11.80 1.07
C LEU A 103 18.78 -11.23 2.49
N LYS A 104 19.76 -11.42 3.38
CA LYS A 104 19.76 -10.83 4.73
C LYS A 104 19.68 -9.30 4.69
N GLN A 105 20.42 -8.66 3.78
CA GLN A 105 20.39 -7.21 3.61
C GLN A 105 19.04 -6.73 3.06
N VAL A 106 18.48 -7.43 2.07
CA VAL A 106 17.14 -7.16 1.52
C VAL A 106 16.09 -7.19 2.64
N ILE A 107 16.02 -8.29 3.38
CA ILE A 107 15.08 -8.50 4.50
C ILE A 107 15.24 -7.42 5.56
N THR A 108 16.47 -7.07 5.92
CA THR A 108 16.75 -6.03 6.92
C THR A 108 16.30 -4.64 6.42
N THR A 109 16.51 -4.32 5.15
CA THR A 109 16.08 -3.06 4.54
C THR A 109 14.55 -2.95 4.51
N ILE A 110 13.86 -4.01 4.09
CA ILE A 110 12.38 -4.06 4.11
C ILE A 110 11.85 -3.90 5.53
N ALA A 111 12.43 -4.59 6.52
CA ALA A 111 11.99 -4.51 7.91
C ALA A 111 12.18 -3.11 8.53
N ARG A 112 13.16 -2.32 8.06
CA ARG A 112 13.40 -0.96 8.55
C ARG A 112 12.43 0.07 7.96
N GLN A 113 11.95 -0.15 6.74
CA GLN A 113 11.10 0.78 6.00
C GLN A 113 9.91 0.06 5.35
N PRO A 114 9.07 -0.65 6.12
CA PRO A 114 8.01 -1.49 5.55
C PRO A 114 7.00 -0.67 4.75
N MET A 115 6.63 0.52 5.22
CA MET A 115 5.67 1.39 4.52
C MET A 115 6.18 1.90 3.16
N LEU A 116 7.49 2.01 2.97
CA LEU A 116 8.06 2.46 1.71
C LEU A 116 8.28 1.30 0.73
N CYS A 117 8.73 0.15 1.24
CA CYS A 117 9.04 -1.02 0.41
C CYS A 117 7.81 -1.89 0.13
N CYS A 118 6.99 -2.15 1.14
CA CYS A 118 5.88 -3.11 1.11
C CYS A 118 4.76 -2.66 2.07
N PRO A 119 3.96 -1.62 1.74
CA PRO A 119 2.99 -1.02 2.67
C PRO A 119 1.90 -1.97 3.17
N LEU A 120 1.67 -3.09 2.48
CA LEU A 120 0.68 -4.12 2.84
C LEU A 120 1.32 -5.33 3.53
N PHE A 121 2.59 -5.24 3.92
CA PHE A 121 3.35 -6.33 4.51
C PHE A 121 4.17 -5.83 5.69
N SER A 122 4.13 -6.55 6.81
CA SER A 122 4.97 -6.26 7.97
C SER A 122 5.92 -7.42 8.23
N LEU A 123 7.18 -7.09 8.47
CA LEU A 123 8.24 -8.06 8.72
C LEU A 123 8.87 -7.78 10.08
N LYS A 124 8.93 -8.81 10.92
CA LYS A 124 9.62 -8.77 12.22
C LYS A 124 10.77 -9.78 12.22
N ILE A 125 11.96 -9.32 12.59
CA ILE A 125 13.16 -10.16 12.65
C ILE A 125 13.45 -10.47 14.12
N TYR A 126 13.54 -11.76 14.43
CA TYR A 126 13.89 -12.25 15.77
C TYR A 126 15.25 -12.93 15.74
N ARG A 127 16.02 -12.82 16.82
CA ARG A 127 17.20 -13.66 17.06
C ARG A 127 16.80 -14.77 18.00
N VAL A 128 17.05 -16.02 17.61
CA VAL A 128 16.94 -17.16 18.52
C VAL A 128 18.23 -17.20 19.33
N GLN A 129 18.13 -16.99 20.65
CA GLN A 129 19.24 -17.30 21.55
C GLN A 129 19.19 -18.81 21.82
N HIS A 130 20.20 -19.53 21.35
CA HIS A 130 20.46 -20.88 21.84
C HIS A 130 21.09 -20.74 23.23
N GLN A 131 20.45 -21.35 24.23
CA GLN A 131 21.03 -21.58 25.55
C GLN A 131 22.09 -22.68 25.46
#